data_AF-A0A9E8MSY2-F1
#
_entry.id   AF-A0A9E8MSY2-F1
#
_cell.length_a   1.000
_cell.length_b   1.000
_cell.length_c   1.000
_cell.angle_alpha   90.00
_cell.angle_beta   90.00
_cell.angle_gamma   90.00
#
_symmetry.space_group_name_H-M   'P 1'
#
loop_
_entity.id
_entity.type
_entity.pdbx_description
1 polymer ?
#
loop_
_entity_poly.entity_id
_entity_poly.type
_entity_poly.pdbx_seq_one_letter_code
_entity_poly.pdbx_strand_id
1 'polypeptide(L)'
;MFNTAPFRFLKIFGFILFVTVLYSCDKEVPLKFTETQIIDRDETTIEINIPKAEGHSEAAKQINSALSQFVNSVLNIENSYPINVDTKKSIAGFKKSYANFKTQMGNKLYTNLPVWEVIIDGEILYTNKTLISMAMTSGVNTGAAHGNLVFEFYNFDIKTGKQLTTKNLINDVQAFTILAKKYYDKELLSANESRISAFEAKAFEIP
;
A
#
# COMPACT_ATOMS: atom_id res chain seq x y z
N MET A 1 -11.20 -72.97 3.00
CA MET A 1 -11.33 -71.80 2.10
C MET A 1 -10.90 -70.56 2.87
N PHE A 2 -9.72 -69.99 2.57
CA PHE A 2 -9.23 -68.80 3.27
C PHE A 2 -9.86 -67.55 2.67
N ASN A 3 -10.45 -66.71 3.53
CA ASN A 3 -11.13 -65.49 3.14
C ASN A 3 -10.11 -64.45 2.67
N THR A 4 -10.02 -64.21 1.36
CA THR A 4 -9.06 -63.28 0.72
C THR A 4 -9.55 -61.83 0.68
N ALA A 5 -10.73 -61.54 1.24
CA ALA A 5 -11.31 -60.20 1.33
C ALA A 5 -10.37 -59.13 1.94
N PRO A 6 -9.68 -59.35 3.09
CA PRO A 6 -8.85 -58.30 3.71
C PRO A 6 -7.65 -57.90 2.83
N PHE A 7 -7.09 -58.84 2.06
CA PHE A 7 -6.00 -58.56 1.11
C PHE A 7 -6.44 -57.73 -0.09
N ARG A 8 -7.71 -57.82 -0.52
CA ARG A 8 -8.28 -56.96 -1.56
C ARG A 8 -8.50 -55.53 -1.06
N PHE A 9 -9.02 -55.37 0.16
CA PHE A 9 -9.23 -54.05 0.76
C PHE A 9 -7.91 -53.30 1.01
N LEU A 10 -6.85 -53.99 1.43
CA LEU A 10 -5.54 -53.36 1.65
C LEU A 10 -4.90 -52.84 0.35
N LYS A 11 -5.09 -53.56 -0.78
CA LYS A 11 -4.63 -53.12 -2.11
C LYS A 11 -5.41 -51.91 -2.62
N ILE A 12 -6.73 -51.88 -2.41
CA ILE A 12 -7.58 -50.74 -2.78
C ILE A 12 -7.23 -49.51 -1.95
N PHE A 13 -7.02 -49.68 -0.64
CA PHE A 13 -6.61 -48.59 0.25
C PHE A 13 -5.24 -48.02 -0.11
N GLY A 14 -4.26 -48.89 -0.42
CA GLY A 14 -2.95 -48.47 -0.90
C GLY A 14 -3.01 -47.73 -2.24
N PHE A 15 -3.89 -48.16 -3.15
CA PHE A 15 -4.12 -47.47 -4.43
C PHE A 15 -4.76 -46.09 -4.23
N ILE A 16 -5.76 -45.96 -3.35
CA ILE A 16 -6.39 -44.66 -3.02
C ILE A 16 -5.37 -43.71 -2.39
N LEU A 17 -4.54 -44.20 -1.45
CA LEU A 17 -3.49 -43.40 -0.82
C LEU A 17 -2.43 -42.94 -1.84
N PHE A 18 -2.10 -43.78 -2.83
CA PHE A 18 -1.18 -43.42 -3.90
C PHE A 18 -1.77 -42.38 -4.84
N VAL A 19 -3.06 -42.48 -5.16
CA VAL A 19 -3.77 -41.51 -6.02
C VAL A 19 -3.91 -40.15 -5.33
N THR A 20 -4.16 -40.08 -4.02
CA THR A 20 -4.27 -38.79 -3.31
C THR A 20 -2.93 -38.05 -3.23
N VAL A 21 -1.80 -38.75 -3.16
CA VAL A 21 -0.46 -38.13 -3.19
C VAL A 21 -0.16 -37.48 -4.54
N LEU A 22 -0.73 -38.00 -5.65
CA LEU A 22 -0.52 -37.46 -6.99
C LEU A 22 -1.34 -36.18 -7.29
N TYR A 23 -2.38 -35.88 -6.51
CA TYR A 23 -3.20 -34.67 -6.66
C TYR A 23 -2.79 -33.51 -5.74
N SER A 24 -1.80 -33.68 -4.86
CA SER A 24 -1.40 -32.65 -3.88
C SER A 24 -0.55 -31.50 -4.47
N CYS A 25 -0.41 -31.41 -5.79
CA CYS A 25 0.33 -30.33 -6.43
C CYS A 25 -0.63 -29.17 -6.76
N ASP A 26 -1.09 -28.45 -5.73
CA ASP A 26 -1.66 -27.13 -5.93
C ASP A 26 -0.51 -26.20 -6.34
N LYS A 27 -0.39 -25.97 -7.64
CA LYS A 27 0.49 -24.91 -8.14
C LYS A 27 -0.15 -23.59 -7.74
N GLU A 28 0.23 -23.06 -6.57
CA GLU A 28 -0.10 -21.71 -6.15
C GLU A 28 0.38 -20.76 -7.26
N VAL A 29 -0.58 -20.22 -8.02
CA VAL A 29 -0.28 -19.23 -9.04
C VAL A 29 0.09 -17.95 -8.29
N PRO A 30 1.31 -17.41 -8.45
CA PRO A 30 1.69 -16.18 -7.77
C PRO A 30 0.78 -15.04 -8.23
N LEU A 31 0.44 -14.13 -7.29
CA LEU A 31 -0.29 -12.90 -7.63
C LEU A 31 0.48 -12.16 -8.73
N LYS A 32 -0.23 -11.84 -9.80
CA LYS A 32 0.29 -11.01 -10.89
C LYS A 32 -0.12 -9.56 -10.66
N PHE A 33 0.74 -8.65 -11.10
CA PHE A 33 0.53 -7.23 -10.96
C PHE A 33 0.64 -6.54 -12.31
N THR A 34 -0.27 -5.60 -12.54
CA THR A 34 -0.18 -4.58 -13.57
C THR A 34 -0.10 -3.22 -12.90
N GLU A 35 -0.21 -2.15 -13.69
CA GLU A 35 -0.30 -0.78 -13.18
C GLU A 35 -1.70 -0.21 -13.43
N THR A 36 -2.15 0.64 -12.51
CA THR A 36 -3.26 1.56 -12.75
C THR A 36 -2.66 2.92 -13.04
N GLN A 37 -2.87 3.42 -14.26
CA GLN A 37 -2.44 4.74 -14.69
C GLN A 37 -3.66 5.65 -14.90
N ILE A 38 -3.68 6.78 -14.19
CA ILE A 38 -4.66 7.85 -14.38
C ILE A 38 -3.88 9.15 -14.57
N ILE A 39 -4.10 9.80 -15.71
CA ILE A 39 -3.53 11.12 -16.03
C ILE A 39 -4.68 12.03 -16.40
N ASP A 40 -4.84 13.12 -15.65
CA ASP A 40 -5.87 14.13 -15.87
C ASP A 40 -5.21 15.51 -15.69
N ARG A 41 -5.08 16.24 -16.80
CA ARG A 41 -4.38 17.54 -16.87
C ARG A 41 -5.32 18.62 -17.41
N ASP A 42 -6.48 18.73 -16.77
CA ASP A 42 -7.50 19.73 -17.09
C ASP A 42 -7.30 21.00 -16.22
N GLU A 43 -8.30 21.40 -15.42
CA GLU A 43 -8.15 22.53 -14.49
C GLU A 43 -7.20 22.24 -13.32
N THR A 44 -6.87 20.97 -13.09
CA THR A 44 -5.92 20.46 -12.09
C THR A 44 -5.00 19.45 -12.75
N THR A 45 -3.81 19.24 -12.19
CA THR A 45 -2.93 18.14 -12.57
C THR A 45 -3.11 16.97 -11.59
N ILE A 46 -3.54 15.82 -12.10
CA ILE A 46 -3.70 14.59 -11.32
C ILE A 46 -2.98 13.47 -12.07
N GLU A 47 -1.95 12.91 -11.45
CA GLU A 47 -1.22 11.76 -11.97
C GLU A 47 -1.19 10.67 -10.90
N ILE A 48 -1.70 9.49 -11.23
CA ILE A 48 -1.75 8.33 -10.34
C ILE A 48 -1.19 7.15 -11.11
N ASN A 49 -0.08 6.60 -10.63
CA ASN A 49 0.54 5.39 -11.16
C ASN A 49 0.83 4.41 -10.04
N ILE A 50 -0.04 3.41 -9.86
CA ILE A 50 0.06 2.49 -8.70
C ILE A 50 -0.04 1.03 -9.15
N PRO A 51 0.58 0.08 -8.41
CA PRO A 51 0.41 -1.34 -8.67
C PRO A 51 -1.06 -1.78 -8.53
N LYS A 52 -1.44 -2.77 -9.33
CA LYS A 52 -2.77 -3.38 -9.29
C LYS A 52 -2.61 -4.89 -9.33
N ALA A 53 -3.03 -5.56 -8.25
CA ALA A 53 -3.15 -7.01 -8.23
C ALA A 53 -4.23 -7.46 -9.22
N GLU A 54 -3.88 -8.39 -10.11
CA GLU A 54 -4.79 -8.94 -11.11
C GLU A 54 -5.74 -9.99 -10.54
N GLY A 55 -6.86 -10.19 -11.24
CA GLY A 55 -7.84 -11.22 -10.91
C GLY A 55 -8.86 -10.81 -9.85
N HIS A 56 -9.54 -11.81 -9.29
CA HIS A 56 -10.68 -11.62 -8.38
C HIS A 56 -10.49 -12.35 -7.04
N SER A 57 -9.26 -12.78 -6.74
CA SER A 57 -8.95 -13.40 -5.45
C SER A 57 -9.19 -12.40 -4.31
N GLU A 58 -9.47 -12.93 -3.12
CA GLU A 58 -9.63 -12.10 -1.93
C GLU A 58 -8.34 -11.31 -1.63
N ALA A 59 -7.18 -11.93 -1.84
CA ALA A 59 -5.90 -11.27 -1.70
C ALA A 59 -5.74 -10.06 -2.64
N ALA A 60 -6.09 -10.22 -3.92
CA ALA A 60 -6.03 -9.13 -4.89
C ALA A 60 -6.97 -7.97 -4.51
N LYS A 61 -8.17 -8.29 -4.01
CA LYS A 61 -9.14 -7.27 -3.55
C LYS A 61 -8.61 -6.49 -2.35
N GLN A 62 -8.07 -7.17 -1.34
CA GLN A 62 -7.54 -6.51 -0.13
C GLN A 62 -6.36 -5.60 -0.45
N ILE A 63 -5.41 -6.07 -1.25
CA ILE A 63 -4.26 -5.27 -1.70
C ILE A 63 -4.76 -4.03 -2.47
N ASN A 64 -5.57 -4.23 -3.50
CA ASN A 64 -6.08 -3.12 -4.32
C ASN A 64 -6.91 -2.12 -3.49
N SER A 65 -7.66 -2.59 -2.50
CA SER A 65 -8.43 -1.74 -1.58
C SER A 65 -7.52 -0.89 -0.72
N ALA A 66 -6.44 -1.45 -0.16
CA ALA A 66 -5.49 -0.71 0.66
C ALA A 66 -4.78 0.38 -0.17
N LEU A 67 -4.31 0.03 -1.37
CA LEU A 67 -3.67 1.01 -2.27
C LEU A 67 -4.65 2.11 -2.71
N SER A 68 -5.90 1.75 -3.04
CA SER A 68 -6.93 2.74 -3.39
C SER A 68 -7.29 3.64 -2.21
N GLN A 69 -7.27 3.11 -0.99
CA GLN A 69 -7.51 3.90 0.22
C GLN A 69 -6.43 4.96 0.43
N PHE A 70 -5.15 4.63 0.18
CA PHE A 70 -4.06 5.61 0.17
C PHE A 70 -4.31 6.71 -0.87
N VAL A 71 -4.66 6.34 -2.11
CA VAL A 71 -5.00 7.34 -3.14
C VAL A 71 -6.14 8.25 -2.69
N ASN A 72 -7.19 7.66 -2.12
CA ASN A 72 -8.38 8.40 -1.72
C ASN A 72 -8.14 9.30 -0.51
N SER A 73 -7.24 8.93 0.40
CA SER A 73 -6.87 9.78 1.54
C SER A 73 -6.07 11.00 1.08
N VAL A 74 -5.11 10.82 0.16
CA VAL A 74 -4.31 11.91 -0.43
C VAL A 74 -5.20 12.91 -1.16
N LEU A 75 -6.18 12.42 -1.94
CA LEU A 75 -7.13 13.28 -2.67
C LEU A 75 -8.13 14.01 -1.76
N ASN A 76 -8.30 13.57 -0.50
CA ASN A 76 -9.21 14.18 0.47
C ASN A 76 -8.56 15.34 1.24
N ILE A 77 -8.14 16.38 0.53
CA ILE A 77 -7.41 17.53 1.09
C ILE A 77 -8.21 18.36 2.11
N GLU A 78 -9.55 18.33 2.08
CA GLU A 78 -10.40 19.08 3.01
C GLU A 78 -10.61 18.33 4.33
N ASN A 79 -10.15 17.07 4.43
CA ASN A 79 -10.49 16.14 5.51
C ASN A 79 -12.00 16.02 5.73
N SER A 80 -12.77 16.20 4.65
CA SER A 80 -14.23 16.08 4.64
C SER A 80 -14.59 14.62 4.89
N TYR A 81 -15.18 14.33 6.05
CA TYR A 81 -15.55 12.96 6.44
C TYR A 81 -16.84 12.50 5.72
N PRO A 82 -16.94 11.24 5.28
CA PRO A 82 -15.92 10.17 5.28
C PRO A 82 -15.12 10.08 3.96
N ILE A 83 -13.90 9.49 4.04
CA ILE A 83 -13.07 9.16 2.86
C ILE A 83 -13.88 8.30 1.88
N ASN A 84 -13.89 8.68 0.60
CA ASN A 84 -14.59 7.92 -0.42
C ASN A 84 -13.86 6.61 -0.73
N VAL A 85 -14.59 5.51 -0.89
CA VAL A 85 -14.00 4.23 -1.33
C VAL A 85 -13.73 4.19 -2.84
N ASP A 86 -14.39 5.08 -3.61
CA ASP A 86 -14.28 5.17 -5.07
C ASP A 86 -13.33 6.31 -5.47
N THR A 87 -12.20 5.94 -6.08
CA THR A 87 -11.17 6.87 -6.54
C THR A 87 -11.69 7.90 -7.54
N LYS A 88 -12.67 7.56 -8.40
CA LYS A 88 -13.25 8.54 -9.33
C LYS A 88 -13.99 9.64 -8.58
N LYS A 89 -14.67 9.30 -7.48
CA LYS A 89 -15.35 10.28 -6.63
C LYS A 89 -14.35 11.12 -5.84
N SER A 90 -13.24 10.54 -5.39
CA SER A 90 -12.16 11.28 -4.74
C SER A 90 -11.53 12.30 -5.69
N ILE A 91 -11.27 11.92 -6.95
CA ILE A 91 -10.79 12.82 -8.01
C ILE A 91 -11.78 13.97 -8.24
N ALA A 92 -13.07 13.66 -8.37
CA ALA A 92 -14.11 14.68 -8.53
C ALA A 92 -14.19 15.62 -7.31
N GLY A 93 -13.99 15.09 -6.10
CA GLY A 93 -13.90 15.86 -4.86
C GLY A 93 -12.74 16.85 -4.90
N PHE A 94 -11.54 16.38 -5.22
CA PHE A 94 -10.34 17.22 -5.34
C PHE A 94 -10.55 18.37 -6.36
N LYS A 95 -11.08 18.05 -7.54
CA LYS A 95 -11.41 19.06 -8.57
C LYS A 95 -12.44 20.08 -8.07
N LYS A 96 -13.46 19.62 -7.35
CA LYS A 96 -14.48 20.50 -6.76
C LYS A 96 -13.88 21.44 -5.72
N SER A 97 -13.00 20.94 -4.85
CA SER A 97 -12.28 21.75 -3.88
C SER A 97 -11.44 22.84 -4.55
N TYR A 98 -10.76 22.52 -5.65
CA TYR A 98 -10.04 23.51 -6.44
C TYR A 98 -10.98 24.57 -7.06
N ALA A 99 -12.09 24.15 -7.66
CA ALA A 99 -13.08 25.07 -8.23
C ALA A 99 -13.68 26.02 -7.16
N ASN A 100 -13.95 25.50 -5.96
CA ASN A 100 -14.40 26.29 -4.82
C ASN A 100 -13.33 27.30 -4.39
N PHE A 101 -12.08 26.86 -4.26
CA PHE A 101 -10.94 27.73 -3.95
C PHE A 101 -10.81 28.86 -4.98
N LYS A 102 -10.86 28.53 -6.28
CA LYS A 102 -10.85 29.52 -7.36
C LYS A 102 -11.98 30.54 -7.23
N THR A 103 -13.19 30.09 -6.92
CA THR A 103 -14.34 30.99 -6.76
C THR A 103 -14.16 31.93 -5.56
N GLN A 104 -13.72 31.39 -4.42
CA GLN A 104 -13.54 32.18 -3.18
C GLN A 104 -12.40 33.20 -3.29
N MET A 105 -11.30 32.81 -3.95
CA MET A 105 -10.08 33.61 -4.06
C MET A 105 -10.06 34.51 -5.30
N GLY A 106 -10.59 34.05 -6.43
CA GLY A 106 -10.68 34.82 -7.68
C GLY A 106 -11.60 36.04 -7.56
N ASN A 107 -12.62 35.99 -6.70
CA ASN A 107 -13.42 37.16 -6.34
C ASN A 107 -12.63 38.22 -5.54
N LYS A 108 -11.41 37.91 -5.08
CA LYS A 108 -10.58 38.76 -4.24
C LYS A 108 -9.23 39.11 -4.87
N LEU A 109 -8.75 38.33 -5.85
CA LEU A 109 -7.42 38.45 -6.42
C LEU A 109 -7.49 38.84 -7.91
N TYR A 110 -6.60 39.74 -8.32
CA TYR A 110 -6.46 40.22 -9.71
C TYR A 110 -5.46 39.40 -10.53
N THR A 111 -5.05 38.22 -10.04
CA THR A 111 -4.01 37.38 -10.66
C THR A 111 -4.50 35.95 -10.85
N ASN A 112 -3.91 35.24 -11.82
CA ASN A 112 -4.17 33.82 -12.01
C ASN A 112 -3.73 33.03 -10.78
N LEU A 113 -4.58 32.11 -10.34
CA LEU A 113 -4.30 31.21 -9.23
C LEU A 113 -3.42 30.05 -9.70
N PRO A 114 -2.54 29.53 -8.83
CA PRO A 114 -1.77 28.33 -9.16
C PRO A 114 -2.72 27.15 -9.44
N VAL A 115 -2.32 26.31 -10.39
CA VAL A 115 -2.98 25.02 -10.65
C VAL A 115 -2.66 24.08 -9.51
N TRP A 116 -3.68 23.40 -8.98
CA TRP A 116 -3.44 22.36 -7.99
C TRP A 116 -2.93 21.08 -8.65
N GLU A 117 -1.94 20.46 -8.02
CA GLU A 117 -1.28 19.26 -8.50
C GLU A 117 -1.29 18.17 -7.42
N VAL A 118 -1.55 16.95 -7.87
CA VAL A 118 -1.36 15.74 -7.07
C VAL A 118 -0.70 14.66 -7.94
N ILE A 119 0.41 14.14 -7.46
CA ILE A 119 1.15 13.04 -8.08
C ILE A 119 1.21 11.93 -7.05
N ILE A 120 0.79 10.72 -7.44
CA ILE A 120 0.78 9.54 -6.59
C ILE A 120 1.45 8.39 -7.34
N ASP A 121 2.52 7.86 -6.77
CA ASP A 121 3.27 6.75 -7.34
C ASP A 121 3.30 5.57 -6.38
N GLY A 122 3.30 4.36 -6.94
CA GLY A 122 3.45 3.13 -6.18
C GLY A 122 4.44 2.17 -6.85
N GLU A 123 5.25 1.49 -6.04
CA GLU A 123 6.27 0.56 -6.52
C GLU A 123 6.23 -0.74 -5.71
N ILE A 124 6.38 -1.88 -6.39
CA ILE A 124 6.64 -3.17 -5.73
C ILE A 124 8.13 -3.25 -5.44
N LEU A 125 8.49 -3.16 -4.15
CA LEU A 125 9.88 -3.19 -3.70
C LEU A 125 10.43 -4.62 -3.63
N TYR A 126 9.59 -5.56 -3.21
CA TYR A 126 10.00 -6.94 -2.98
C TYR A 126 8.82 -7.89 -3.02
N THR A 127 9.03 -9.10 -3.54
CA THR A 127 8.02 -10.17 -3.52
C THR A 127 8.68 -11.54 -3.36
N ASN A 128 8.03 -12.42 -2.61
CA ASN A 128 8.38 -13.82 -2.52
C ASN A 128 7.11 -14.69 -2.36
N LYS A 129 7.27 -15.96 -1.97
CA LYS A 129 6.15 -16.91 -1.84
C LYS A 129 5.21 -16.64 -0.65
N THR A 130 5.56 -15.72 0.25
CA THR A 130 4.79 -15.45 1.48
C THR A 130 4.39 -13.99 1.61
N LEU A 131 5.21 -13.05 1.13
CA LEU A 131 4.98 -11.63 1.31
C LEU A 131 5.26 -10.81 0.05
N ILE A 132 4.58 -9.67 -0.03
CA ILE A 132 4.89 -8.60 -0.98
C ILE A 132 5.02 -7.28 -0.22
N SER A 133 6.05 -6.50 -0.56
CA SER A 133 6.33 -5.19 0.00
C SER A 133 6.22 -4.14 -1.09
N MET A 134 5.55 -3.04 -0.78
CA MET A 134 5.29 -1.92 -1.70
C MET A 134 5.60 -0.60 -1.03
N ALA A 135 6.05 0.38 -1.81
CA ALA A 135 6.08 1.78 -1.42
C ALA A 135 4.95 2.53 -2.14
N MET A 136 4.32 3.46 -1.44
CA MET A 136 3.36 4.42 -1.99
C MET A 136 3.84 5.81 -1.62
N THR A 137 3.90 6.71 -2.59
CA THR A 137 4.32 8.09 -2.39
C THR A 137 3.29 9.04 -2.97
N SER A 138 3.17 10.22 -2.39
CA SER A 138 2.36 11.28 -2.97
C SER A 138 2.95 12.65 -2.74
N GLY A 139 2.95 13.48 -3.79
CA GLY A 139 3.17 14.92 -3.68
C GLY A 139 1.87 15.67 -3.97
N VAL A 140 1.45 16.54 -3.06
CA VAL A 140 0.29 17.42 -3.24
C VAL A 140 0.74 18.88 -3.16
N ASN A 141 0.44 19.66 -4.19
CA ASN A 141 0.68 21.09 -4.23
C ASN A 141 -0.64 21.83 -4.47
N THR A 142 -1.12 22.54 -3.43
CA THR A 142 -2.33 23.36 -3.47
C THR A 142 -2.02 24.87 -3.60
N GLY A 143 -0.82 25.23 -4.05
CA GLY A 143 -0.38 26.61 -4.16
C GLY A 143 0.08 27.25 -2.84
N ALA A 144 0.26 26.46 -1.79
CA ALA A 144 0.87 26.89 -0.54
C ALA A 144 2.41 26.97 -0.66
N ALA A 145 3.08 27.61 0.31
CA ALA A 145 4.54 27.76 0.31
C ALA A 145 5.31 26.42 0.36
N HIS A 146 4.66 25.35 0.83
CA HIS A 146 5.21 24.00 0.88
C HIS A 146 4.16 23.00 0.39
N GLY A 147 4.58 22.05 -0.45
CA GLY A 147 3.78 20.89 -0.80
C GLY A 147 3.71 19.87 0.34
N ASN A 148 2.71 19.00 0.31
CA ASN A 148 2.61 17.87 1.22
C ASN A 148 3.18 16.62 0.55
N LEU A 149 4.21 16.03 1.16
CA LEU A 149 4.81 14.77 0.72
C LEU A 149 4.44 13.69 1.73
N VAL A 150 3.80 12.62 1.27
CA VAL A 150 3.50 11.43 2.07
C VAL A 150 4.22 10.25 1.47
N PHE A 151 4.82 9.43 2.33
CA PHE A 151 5.48 8.19 1.97
C PHE A 151 4.98 7.09 2.92
N GLU A 152 4.47 5.99 2.39
CA GLU A 152 4.02 4.83 3.16
C GLU A 152 4.56 3.51 2.59
N PHE A 153 4.89 2.59 3.49
CA PHE A 153 5.26 1.22 3.15
C PHE A 153 4.14 0.27 3.49
N TYR A 154 3.84 -0.62 2.56
CA TYR A 154 2.84 -1.67 2.74
C TYR A 154 3.50 -3.04 2.63
N ASN A 155 3.20 -3.92 3.58
CA ASN A 155 3.58 -5.33 3.53
C ASN A 155 2.31 -6.15 3.53
N PHE A 156 2.16 -7.11 2.63
CA PHE A 156 0.98 -7.97 2.56
C PHE A 156 1.37 -9.44 2.57
N ASP A 157 0.57 -10.26 3.24
CA ASP A 157 0.60 -11.71 3.06
C ASP A 157 0.07 -12.05 1.67
N ILE A 158 0.84 -12.79 0.88
CA ILE A 158 0.53 -13.01 -0.55
C ILE A 158 -0.71 -13.88 -0.75
N LYS A 159 -1.08 -14.72 0.23
CA LYS A 159 -2.20 -15.67 0.13
C LYS A 159 -3.52 -15.03 0.51
N THR A 160 -3.50 -14.17 1.51
CA THR A 160 -4.69 -13.54 2.10
C THR A 160 -4.88 -12.09 1.65
N GLY A 161 -3.82 -11.42 1.21
CA GLY A 161 -3.80 -9.97 0.93
C GLY A 161 -3.88 -9.11 2.18
N LYS A 162 -3.81 -9.71 3.38
CA LYS A 162 -3.86 -8.99 4.63
C LYS A 162 -2.60 -8.16 4.82
N GLN A 163 -2.77 -6.89 5.18
CA GLN A 163 -1.65 -6.03 5.54
C GLN A 163 -0.98 -6.54 6.82
N LEU A 164 0.34 -6.66 6.76
CA LEU A 164 1.22 -7.11 7.83
C LEU A 164 1.78 -5.89 8.56
N THR A 165 1.51 -5.82 9.86
CA THR A 165 2.09 -4.83 10.77
C THR A 165 3.48 -5.25 11.22
N THR A 166 4.23 -4.35 11.85
CA THR A 166 5.54 -4.66 12.44
C THR A 166 5.47 -5.85 13.41
N LYS A 167 4.38 -5.97 14.19
CA LYS A 167 4.14 -7.11 15.10
C LYS A 167 3.88 -8.44 14.38
N ASN A 168 3.53 -8.42 13.09
CA ASN A 168 3.39 -9.63 12.28
C ASN A 168 4.71 -10.10 11.68
N LEU A 169 5.68 -9.18 11.53
CA LEU A 169 6.98 -9.45 10.90
C LEU A 169 8.08 -9.69 11.93
N ILE A 170 7.97 -9.10 13.12
CA ILE A 170 9.00 -9.08 14.15
C ILE A 170 8.48 -9.73 15.43
N ASN A 171 9.13 -10.80 15.87
CA ASN A 171 8.75 -11.56 17.06
C ASN A 171 8.99 -10.79 18.37
N ASP A 172 10.14 -10.12 18.49
CA ASP A 172 10.50 -9.28 19.64
C ASP A 172 10.65 -7.82 19.20
N VAL A 173 9.51 -7.13 19.23
CA VAL A 173 9.42 -5.73 18.82
C VAL A 173 10.24 -4.82 19.74
N GLN A 174 10.32 -5.11 21.04
CA GLN A 174 11.09 -4.27 21.98
C GLN A 174 12.59 -4.38 21.71
N ALA A 175 13.12 -5.60 21.57
CA ALA A 175 14.52 -5.80 21.23
C ALA A 175 14.87 -5.20 19.86
N PHE A 176 13.97 -5.33 18.88
CA PHE A 176 14.15 -4.72 17.57
C PHE A 176 14.16 -3.18 17.64
N THR A 177 13.26 -2.55 18.42
CA THR A 177 13.28 -1.10 18.63
C THR A 177 14.62 -0.63 19.22
N ILE A 178 15.15 -1.33 20.22
CA ILE A 178 16.44 -1.00 20.83
C ILE A 178 17.57 -1.10 19.80
N LEU A 179 17.56 -2.17 18.99
CA LEU A 179 18.55 -2.36 17.93
C LEU A 179 18.45 -1.27 16.85
N ALA A 180 17.25 -0.97 16.37
CA ALA A 180 16.99 0.05 15.35
C ALA A 180 17.41 1.43 15.85
N LYS A 181 17.08 1.77 17.11
CA LYS A 181 17.48 3.03 17.73
C LYS A 181 19.00 3.21 17.73
N LYS A 182 19.76 2.16 18.01
CA LYS A 182 21.23 2.22 17.98
C LYS A 182 21.77 2.68 16.62
N TYR A 183 21.21 2.16 15.53
CA TYR A 183 21.63 2.58 14.18
C TYR A 183 21.08 3.95 13.80
N TYR A 184 19.84 4.26 14.19
CA TYR A 184 19.27 5.59 14.04
C TYR A 184 20.13 6.67 14.71
N ASP A 185 20.50 6.48 15.98
CA ASP A 185 21.33 7.41 16.74
C ASP A 185 22.71 7.59 16.07
N LYS A 186 23.30 6.49 15.57
CA LYS A 186 24.58 6.54 14.84
C LYS A 186 24.49 7.41 13.59
N GLU A 187 23.45 7.22 12.77
CA GLU A 187 23.25 8.03 11.55
C GLU A 187 22.96 9.48 11.90
N LEU A 188 22.13 9.75 12.92
CA LEU A 188 21.79 11.10 13.36
C LEU A 188 23.02 11.87 13.83
N LEU A 189 23.87 11.24 14.66
CA LEU A 189 25.10 11.86 15.18
C LEU A 189 26.20 12.05 14.11
N SER A 190 26.07 11.39 12.96
CA SER A 190 26.95 11.61 11.81
C SER A 190 26.51 12.78 10.91
N ALA A 191 25.32 13.35 11.17
CA ALA A 191 24.75 14.43 10.39
C ALA A 191 25.18 15.81 10.92
N ASN A 192 24.87 16.87 10.15
CA ASN A 192 25.09 18.25 10.59
C ASN A 192 24.07 18.68 11.66
N GLU A 193 24.38 19.77 12.38
CA GLU A 193 23.53 20.29 13.48
C GLU A 193 22.09 20.60 13.05
N SER A 194 21.89 21.05 11.80
CA SER A 194 20.55 21.33 11.26
C SER A 194 19.68 20.08 11.15
N ARG A 195 20.28 18.91 10.86
CA ARG A 195 19.56 17.64 10.81
C ARG A 195 19.31 17.11 12.21
N ILE A 196 20.28 17.22 13.11
CA ILE A 196 20.12 16.76 14.50
C ILE A 196 18.92 17.48 15.15
N SER A 197 18.89 18.81 15.09
CA SER A 197 17.81 19.62 15.67
C SER A 197 16.41 19.35 15.09
N ALA A 198 16.32 18.94 13.82
CA ALA A 198 15.04 18.56 13.19
C ALA A 198 14.40 17.29 13.79
N PHE A 199 15.20 16.45 14.46
CA PHE A 199 14.75 15.17 15.02
C PHE A 199 14.81 15.09 16.55
N GLU A 200 15.50 16.02 17.24
CA GLU A 200 15.63 16.03 18.71
C GLU A 200 14.30 16.11 19.47
N ALA A 201 13.28 16.74 18.88
CA ALA A 201 11.99 16.94 19.54
C ALA A 201 11.05 15.72 19.52
N LYS A 202 11.42 14.62 18.84
CA LYS A 202 10.56 13.43 18.69
C LYS A 202 11.20 12.20 19.32
N ALA A 203 10.42 11.46 20.10
CA ALA A 203 10.83 10.13 20.55
C ALA A 203 11.01 9.20 19.34
N PHE A 204 12.09 8.41 19.33
CA PHE A 204 12.29 7.39 18.32
C PHE A 204 11.24 6.29 18.48
N GLU A 205 10.48 6.05 17.42
CA GLU A 205 9.48 4.99 17.34
C GLU A 205 9.61 4.26 16.01
N ILE A 206 9.42 2.95 16.04
CA ILE A 206 9.28 2.15 14.83
C ILE A 206 7.83 2.25 14.32
N PRO A 207 7.60 2.22 13.00
CA PRO A 207 6.26 2.24 12.41
C PRO A 207 5.34 1.10 12.89
#